data_AF-A0A0B4I0N0-F1
#
_entry.id   AF-A0A0B4I0N0-F1
#
_cell.length_a   1.000
_cell.length_b   1.000
_cell.length_c   1.000
_cell.angle_alpha   90.00
_cell.angle_beta   90.00
_cell.angle_gamma   90.00
#
_symmetry.space_group_name_H-M   'P 1'
#
loop_
_entity.id
_entity.type
_entity.pdbx_description
1 polymer ?
#
loop_
_entity_poly.entity_id
_entity_poly.type
_entity_poly.pdbx_seq_one_letter_code
_entity_poly.pdbx_strand_id
1 'polypeptide(L)'
;MALQITKWEDLAFFDEEVDDETGQFQHTSFAAFDADDNAYFGKLNQTKSDIIFSQLSTALAPIPDNHLFPEWAPYNVELTKAPDTLPPNTHVKHPNLSTYEMFQEHNVLDLISNGLLEEVKRWRSSPNTLTPTSSTTMAAESVVAASPASSSTATPTR
;
A
#
# COMPACT_ATOMS: atom_id res chain seq x y z
N MET A 1 -9.12 7.89 -19.66
CA MET A 1 -10.23 6.91 -19.64
C MET A 1 -11.04 7.19 -18.37
N ALA A 2 -12.33 6.87 -18.31
CA ALA A 2 -13.12 7.10 -17.10
C ALA A 2 -13.05 5.87 -16.19
N LEU A 3 -12.69 6.06 -14.92
CA LEU A 3 -12.66 4.99 -13.91
C LEU A 3 -14.07 4.42 -13.71
N GLN A 4 -14.19 3.09 -13.68
CA GLN A 4 -15.45 2.38 -13.50
C GLN A 4 -15.42 1.60 -12.19
N ILE A 5 -16.31 1.97 -11.27
CA ILE A 5 -16.55 1.23 -10.03
C ILE A 5 -17.52 0.09 -10.34
N THR A 6 -17.15 -1.13 -9.98
CA THR A 6 -17.95 -2.34 -10.23
C THR A 6 -18.24 -3.13 -8.96
N LYS A 7 -17.45 -2.89 -7.92
CA LYS A 7 -17.59 -3.47 -6.58
C LYS A 7 -17.16 -2.45 -5.54
N TRP A 8 -17.58 -2.64 -4.29
CA TRP A 8 -17.27 -1.71 -3.21
C TRP A 8 -15.77 -1.70 -2.86
N GLU A 9 -15.07 -2.81 -3.09
CA GLU A 9 -13.62 -2.93 -2.87
C GLU A 9 -12.78 -2.16 -3.90
N ASP A 10 -13.40 -1.60 -4.95
CA ASP A 10 -12.71 -0.68 -5.87
C ASP A 10 -12.50 0.71 -5.22
N LEU A 11 -13.21 1.02 -4.12
CA LEU A 11 -13.10 2.29 -3.42
C LEU A 11 -11.98 2.24 -2.38
N ALA A 12 -11.14 3.28 -2.37
CA ALA A 12 -10.14 3.50 -1.32
C ALA A 12 -10.79 3.86 0.02
N PHE A 13 -11.88 4.63 -0.03
CA PHE A 13 -12.78 4.89 1.09
C PHE A 13 -14.16 5.29 0.57
N PHE A 14 -15.16 5.23 1.45
CA PHE A 14 -16.54 5.62 1.17
C PHE A 14 -17.19 6.05 2.48
N ASP A 15 -17.39 7.35 2.69
CA ASP A 15 -17.80 7.94 3.97
C ASP A 15 -18.90 9.00 3.81
N GLU A 16 -19.80 9.07 4.81
CA GLU A 16 -20.84 10.10 4.88
C GLU A 16 -20.37 11.19 5.81
N GLU A 17 -20.49 12.42 5.35
CA GLU A 17 -20.28 13.61 6.17
C GLU A 17 -21.60 14.05 6.78
N VAL A 18 -21.58 14.28 8.08
CA VAL A 18 -22.72 14.72 8.87
C VAL A 18 -22.29 15.95 9.63
N ASP A 19 -23.13 16.97 9.67
CA ASP A 19 -22.89 18.16 10.47
C ASP A 19 -22.89 17.82 11.97
N ASP A 20 -21.77 18.10 12.64
CA ASP A 20 -21.57 17.76 14.06
C ASP A 20 -22.53 18.49 15.01
N GLU A 21 -23.04 19.67 14.64
CA GLU A 21 -23.92 20.47 15.48
C GLU A 21 -25.40 20.06 15.35
N THR A 22 -25.84 19.80 14.12
CA THR A 22 -27.24 19.57 13.75
C THR A 22 -27.56 18.09 13.49
N GLY A 23 -26.53 17.25 13.32
CA GLY A 23 -26.67 15.84 12.95
C GLY A 23 -27.25 15.63 11.55
N GLN A 24 -27.27 16.67 10.71
CA GLN A 24 -27.83 16.59 9.37
C GLN A 24 -26.82 16.03 8.39
N PHE A 25 -27.28 15.11 7.55
CA PHE A 25 -26.49 14.62 6.42
C PHE A 25 -26.12 15.76 5.48
N GLN A 26 -24.85 15.82 5.09
CA GLN A 26 -24.37 16.79 4.12
C GLN A 26 -24.16 16.14 2.75
N HIS A 27 -23.28 15.13 2.70
CA HIS A 27 -22.90 14.46 1.47
C HIS A 27 -22.18 13.13 1.77
N THR A 28 -21.98 12.33 0.72
CA THR A 28 -21.14 11.14 0.75
C THR A 28 -19.91 11.37 -0.12
N SER A 29 -18.73 11.17 0.45
CA SER A 29 -17.43 11.30 -0.21
C SER A 29 -16.78 9.95 -0.41
N PHE A 30 -16.01 9.83 -1.48
CA PHE A 30 -15.30 8.61 -1.85
C PHE A 30 -14.11 8.91 -2.72
N ALA A 31 -13.17 7.96 -2.73
CA ALA A 31 -12.06 7.97 -3.66
C ALA A 31 -11.77 6.56 -4.16
N ALA A 32 -11.06 6.48 -5.27
CA ALA A 32 -10.62 5.24 -5.87
C ALA A 32 -9.29 5.45 -6.61
N PHE A 33 -8.60 4.35 -6.86
CA PHE A 33 -7.41 4.32 -7.70
C PHE A 33 -7.70 3.51 -8.96
N ASP A 34 -7.13 3.90 -10.10
CA ASP A 34 -7.15 3.05 -11.29
C ASP A 34 -5.98 2.05 -11.30
N ALA A 35 -5.88 1.26 -12.37
CA ALA A 35 -4.84 0.25 -12.52
C ALA A 35 -3.42 0.83 -12.67
N ASP A 36 -3.31 2.12 -12.99
CA ASP A 36 -2.06 2.86 -13.14
C ASP A 36 -1.77 3.72 -11.89
N ASP A 37 -2.44 3.43 -10.77
CA ASP A 37 -2.34 4.13 -9.48
C ASP A 37 -2.75 5.63 -9.52
N ASN A 38 -3.47 6.08 -10.56
CA ASN A 38 -4.00 7.45 -10.57
C ASN A 38 -5.18 7.55 -9.59
N ALA A 39 -5.18 8.61 -8.79
CA ALA A 39 -6.20 8.84 -7.78
C ALA A 39 -7.38 9.64 -8.34
N TYR A 40 -8.59 9.30 -7.88
CA TYR A 40 -9.83 9.98 -8.22
C TYR A 40 -10.63 10.25 -6.95
N PHE A 41 -11.29 11.40 -6.90
CA PHE A 41 -12.16 11.80 -5.79
C PHE A 41 -13.56 12.13 -6.30
N GLY A 42 -14.58 11.77 -5.53
CA GLY A 42 -15.97 12.04 -5.85
C GLY A 42 -16.79 12.38 -4.61
N LYS A 43 -17.86 13.13 -4.84
CA LYS A 43 -18.81 13.58 -3.81
C LYS A 43 -20.23 13.55 -4.36
N LEU A 44 -21.17 13.03 -3.58
CA LEU A 44 -22.59 12.92 -3.95
C LEU A 44 -23.48 13.38 -2.80
N ASN A 45 -24.54 14.14 -3.11
CA ASN A 45 -25.53 14.59 -2.13
C ASN A 45 -26.62 13.52 -1.90
N GLN A 46 -26.20 12.28 -1.67
CA GLN A 46 -27.07 11.11 -1.44
C GLN A 46 -26.43 10.23 -0.37
N THR A 47 -27.24 9.57 0.45
CA THR A 47 -26.74 8.61 1.45
C THR A 47 -26.17 7.36 0.78
N LYS A 48 -25.27 6.66 1.47
CA LYS A 48 -24.64 5.42 1.01
C LYS A 48 -25.65 4.35 0.58
N SER A 49 -26.81 4.29 1.24
CA SER A 49 -27.87 3.33 0.93
C SER A 49 -28.48 3.50 -0.46
N ASP A 50 -28.44 4.73 -0.99
CA ASP A 50 -29.19 5.12 -2.18
C ASP A 50 -28.28 5.23 -3.41
N ILE A 51 -26.96 5.18 -3.21
CA ILE A 51 -25.96 5.31 -4.25
C ILE A 51 -25.73 3.99 -4.99
N ILE A 52 -25.73 4.06 -6.33
CA ILE A 52 -25.36 2.95 -7.22
C ILE A 52 -24.00 3.17 -7.89
N PHE A 53 -23.35 2.08 -8.30
CA PHE A 53 -22.00 2.12 -8.88
C PHE A 53 -21.84 3.07 -10.08
N SER A 54 -22.85 3.18 -10.95
CA SER A 54 -22.77 4.09 -12.11
C SER A 54 -22.72 5.56 -11.70
N GLN A 55 -23.34 5.94 -10.59
CA GLN A 55 -23.26 7.30 -10.04
C GLN A 55 -21.87 7.57 -9.49
N LEU A 56 -21.26 6.60 -8.77
CA LEU A 56 -19.89 6.71 -8.29
C LEU A 56 -18.93 6.94 -9.47
N SER A 57 -18.95 6.07 -10.48
CA SER A 57 -18.09 6.19 -11.67
C SER A 57 -18.23 7.54 -12.38
N THR A 58 -19.43 8.11 -12.39
CA THR A 58 -19.72 9.39 -13.05
C THR A 58 -19.24 10.59 -12.23
N ALA A 59 -19.29 10.49 -10.90
CA ALA A 59 -18.93 11.57 -10.00
C ALA A 59 -17.43 11.62 -9.64
N LEU A 60 -16.66 10.60 -10.02
CA LEU A 60 -15.20 10.59 -9.85
C LEU A 60 -14.53 11.59 -10.79
N ALA A 61 -13.77 12.51 -10.21
CA ALA A 61 -12.87 13.41 -10.90
C ALA A 61 -11.41 13.05 -10.60
N PRO A 62 -10.50 13.14 -11.59
CA PRO A 62 -9.08 12.85 -11.35
C PRO A 62 -8.48 13.87 -10.39
N ILE A 63 -7.68 13.37 -9.43
CA ILE A 63 -6.87 14.20 -8.54
C ILE A 63 -5.52 14.45 -9.22
N PRO A 64 -5.09 15.71 -9.38
CA PRO A 64 -3.75 16.02 -9.87
C PRO A 64 -2.64 15.44 -8.99
N ASP A 65 -1.60 14.84 -9.60
CA ASP A 65 -0.47 14.26 -8.86
C ASP A 65 0.21 15.25 -7.91
N ASN A 66 0.30 16.52 -8.30
CA ASN A 66 0.91 17.57 -7.49
C ASN A 66 0.11 17.91 -6.21
N HIS A 67 -1.14 17.44 -6.09
CA HIS A 67 -1.91 17.54 -4.85
C HIS A 67 -1.52 16.43 -3.85
N LEU A 68 -1.00 15.31 -4.34
CA LEU A 68 -0.76 14.11 -3.53
C LEU A 68 0.71 13.86 -3.27
N PHE A 69 1.56 14.11 -4.27
CA PHE A 69 2.97 13.77 -4.26
C PHE A 69 3.84 15.03 -4.24
N PRO A 70 4.97 15.01 -3.52
CA PRO A 70 5.90 16.12 -3.53
C PRO A 70 6.57 16.25 -4.91
N GLU A 71 6.93 17.48 -5.29
CA GLU A 71 7.80 17.69 -6.44
C GLU A 71 9.16 17.01 -6.22
N TRP A 72 9.71 16.44 -7.30
CA TRP A 72 10.97 15.68 -7.25
C TRP A 72 12.19 16.52 -6.83
N ALA A 73 12.15 17.85 -6.99
CA ALA A 73 13.22 18.77 -6.59
C ALA A 73 12.60 19.90 -5.74
N PRO A 74 13.24 20.39 -4.66
CA PRO A 74 14.67 20.42 -4.38
C PRO A 74 15.00 19.95 -2.95
N TYR A 75 14.30 18.94 -2.45
CA TYR A 75 14.62 18.43 -1.13
C TYR A 75 16.04 17.85 -1.20
N ASN A 76 16.93 18.44 -0.43
CA ASN A 76 18.25 17.96 0.02
C ASN A 76 18.16 16.61 0.78
N VAL A 77 17.17 15.81 0.44
CA VAL A 77 16.86 14.51 1.00
C VAL A 77 17.38 13.53 -0.05
N GLU A 78 18.32 12.68 0.37
CA GLU A 78 18.87 11.61 -0.45
C GLU A 78 17.79 10.54 -0.72
N LEU A 79 16.77 10.87 -1.52
CA LEU A 79 15.76 9.94 -2.01
C LEU A 79 16.20 9.41 -3.37
N THR A 80 16.03 8.11 -3.57
CA THR A 80 16.27 7.47 -4.87
C THR A 80 14.95 7.38 -5.63
N LYS A 81 14.94 7.82 -6.89
CA LYS A 81 13.76 7.64 -7.75
C LYS A 81 13.58 6.16 -8.00
N ALA A 82 12.37 5.65 -7.83
CA ALA A 82 12.05 4.30 -8.25
C ALA A 82 12.28 4.15 -9.78
N PRO A 83 12.71 2.98 -10.26
CA PRO A 83 12.77 2.72 -11.70
C PRO A 83 11.36 2.75 -12.29
N ASP A 84 11.25 3.06 -13.59
CA ASP A 84 9.95 3.17 -14.28
C ASP A 84 9.19 1.83 -14.30
N THR A 85 9.89 0.70 -14.12
CA THR A 85 9.28 -0.62 -13.96
C THR A 85 9.69 -1.21 -12.63
N LEU A 86 8.70 -1.42 -11.75
CA LEU A 86 8.92 -2.03 -10.45
C LEU A 86 9.03 -3.56 -10.57
N PRO A 87 9.86 -4.22 -9.75
CA PRO A 87 9.87 -5.67 -9.64
C PRO A 87 8.49 -6.24 -9.29
N PRO A 88 8.16 -7.46 -9.75
CA PRO A 88 6.94 -8.14 -9.30
C PRO A 88 6.88 -8.25 -7.78
N ASN A 89 5.69 -8.14 -7.20
CA ASN A 89 5.45 -8.13 -5.75
C ASN A 89 6.02 -6.91 -4.99
N THR A 90 6.30 -5.80 -5.68
CA THR A 90 6.56 -4.52 -5.02
C THR A 90 5.23 -3.95 -4.52
N HIS A 91 5.15 -3.63 -3.22
CA HIS A 91 3.99 -2.95 -2.66
C HIS A 91 4.22 -1.44 -2.70
N VAL A 92 3.37 -0.73 -3.43
CA VAL A 92 3.34 0.74 -3.44
C VAL A 92 2.33 1.19 -2.39
N LYS A 93 2.79 2.05 -1.47
CA LYS A 93 1.90 2.64 -0.47
C LYS A 93 1.19 3.85 -1.06
N HIS A 94 -0.14 3.87 -1.00
CA HIS A 94 -0.95 5.01 -1.44
C HIS A 94 -1.11 6.07 -0.34
N PRO A 95 -1.25 7.36 -0.70
CA PRO A 95 -1.68 8.40 0.24
C PRO A 95 -3.08 8.08 0.78
N ASN A 96 -3.33 8.44 2.04
CA ASN A 96 -4.67 8.34 2.58
C ASN A 96 -5.56 9.45 1.97
N LEU A 97 -6.57 9.05 1.20
CA LEU A 97 -7.48 9.98 0.54
C LEU A 97 -8.69 10.37 1.39
N SER A 98 -8.91 9.74 2.55
CA SER A 98 -10.06 10.07 3.42
C SER A 98 -10.02 11.51 3.94
N THR A 99 -8.83 12.09 4.05
CA THR A 99 -8.62 13.48 4.49
C THR A 99 -8.52 14.47 3.32
N TYR A 100 -8.65 14.00 2.07
CA TYR A 100 -8.45 14.84 0.88
C TYR A 100 -9.44 15.99 0.83
N GLU A 101 -10.73 15.72 1.10
CA GLU A 101 -11.78 16.74 1.12
C GLU A 101 -11.46 17.88 2.08
N MET A 102 -11.21 17.55 3.35
CA MET A 102 -10.85 18.52 4.39
C MET A 102 -9.63 19.35 3.99
N PHE A 103 -8.58 18.72 3.46
CA PHE A 103 -7.39 19.46 3.04
C PHE A 103 -7.61 20.31 1.79
N GLN A 104 -8.48 19.88 0.88
CA GLN A 104 -8.88 20.67 -0.28
C GLN A 104 -9.67 21.92 0.16
N GLU A 105 -10.64 21.76 1.07
CA GLU A 105 -11.46 22.87 1.59
C GLU A 105 -10.64 23.92 2.34
N HIS A 106 -9.64 23.48 3.10
CA HIS A 106 -8.73 24.36 3.83
C HIS A 106 -7.53 24.84 3.00
N ASN A 107 -7.40 24.42 1.74
CA ASN A 107 -6.28 24.74 0.85
C ASN A 107 -4.90 24.41 1.46
N VAL A 108 -4.79 23.23 2.06
CA VAL A 108 -3.58 22.70 2.73
C VAL A 108 -3.21 21.30 2.20
N LEU A 109 -3.39 21.09 0.90
CA LEU A 109 -3.08 19.82 0.22
C LEU A 109 -1.60 19.42 0.32
N ASP A 110 -0.71 20.40 0.52
CA ASP A 110 0.70 20.19 0.79
C ASP A 110 0.96 19.34 2.05
N LEU A 111 0.00 19.26 2.98
CA LEU A 111 0.10 18.36 4.14
C LEU A 111 0.06 16.87 3.75
N ILE A 112 -0.61 16.50 2.65
CA ILE A 112 -0.64 15.12 2.16
C ILE A 112 0.77 14.73 1.69
N SER A 113 1.36 15.55 0.82
CA SER A 113 2.68 15.30 0.25
C SER A 113 3.79 15.39 1.31
N ASN A 114 3.71 16.34 2.23
CA ASN A 114 4.62 16.45 3.37
C ASN A 114 4.51 15.23 4.31
N GLY A 115 3.29 14.74 4.55
CA GLY A 115 3.06 13.53 5.36
C GLY A 115 3.77 12.30 4.79
N LEU A 116 3.69 12.09 3.47
CA LEU A 116 4.42 11.02 2.78
C LEU A 116 5.93 11.17 2.92
N LEU A 117 6.45 12.39 2.71
CA LEU A 117 7.89 12.66 2.81
C LEU A 117 8.43 12.41 4.23
N GLU A 118 7.70 12.84 5.26
CA GLU A 118 8.07 12.61 6.65
C GLU A 118 8.04 11.12 7.01
N GLU A 119 7.09 10.35 6.48
CA GLU A 119 7.07 8.90 6.65
C GLU A 119 8.33 8.24 6.07
N VAL A 120 8.70 8.58 4.82
CA VAL A 120 9.92 8.05 4.19
C VAL A 120 11.18 8.37 5.01
N LYS A 121 11.28 9.59 5.54
CA LYS A 121 12.37 9.99 6.44
C LYS A 121 12.42 9.17 7.72
N ARG A 122 11.26 8.83 8.31
CA ARG A 122 11.19 7.98 9.51
C ARG A 122 11.67 6.57 9.25
N TRP A 123 11.22 5.94 8.16
CA TRP A 123 11.67 4.59 7.78
C TRP A 123 13.17 4.52 7.58
N ARG A 124 13.75 5.55 6.96
CA ARG A 124 15.21 5.66 6.79
C ARG A 124 15.95 5.86 8.12
N SER A 125 15.40 6.67 9.02
CA SER A 125 16.06 7.05 10.27
C SER A 125 15.94 5.99 11.38
N SER A 126 15.22 4.89 11.13
CA SER A 126 15.08 3.77 12.08
C SER A 126 16.16 2.71 11.82
N PRO A 127 17.19 2.56 12.67
CA PRO A 127 18.09 1.42 12.61
C PRO A 127 17.37 0.20 13.22
N ASN A 128 17.06 -0.79 12.40
CA ASN A 128 16.32 -2.04 12.69
C ASN A 128 14.79 -1.96 12.66
N THR A 129 14.20 -2.73 11.73
CA THR A 129 13.35 -3.90 12.03
C THR A 129 13.00 -4.67 10.75
N LEU A 130 13.92 -5.50 10.26
CA LEU A 130 13.58 -6.75 9.56
C LEU A 130 14.62 -7.82 9.93
N THR A 131 14.50 -8.35 11.13
CA THR A 131 15.03 -9.68 11.47
C THR A 131 13.87 -10.67 11.40
N PRO A 132 13.90 -11.70 10.53
CA PRO A 132 12.99 -12.82 10.64
C PRO A 132 13.47 -13.74 11.77
N THR A 133 12.73 -13.77 12.87
CA THR A 133 12.90 -14.67 14.02
C THR A 133 11.47 -15.14 14.33
N SER A 134 11.04 -16.40 14.25
CA SER A 134 11.69 -17.70 14.23
C SER A 134 10.72 -18.75 13.67
N SER A 135 11.24 -19.86 13.15
CA SER A 135 10.80 -21.18 13.60
C SER A 135 11.97 -22.15 13.58
N THR A 136 12.59 -22.24 14.75
CA THR A 136 13.42 -23.36 15.18
C THR A 136 12.61 -24.65 15.12
N THR A 137 13.12 -25.66 14.42
CA THR A 137 12.95 -27.06 14.81
C THR A 137 14.29 -27.74 14.57
N MET A 138 15.09 -27.82 15.64
CA MET A 138 16.12 -28.84 15.74
C MET A 138 15.41 -30.15 16.10
N ALA A 139 15.44 -31.13 15.19
CA ALA A 139 15.37 -32.53 15.55
C ALA A 139 16.80 -33.06 15.42
N ALA A 140 17.42 -33.31 16.57
CA ALA A 140 18.64 -34.10 16.68
C ALA A 140 18.28 -35.59 16.83
N GLU A 141 19.27 -36.44 16.52
CA GLU A 141 19.32 -37.91 16.62
C GLU A 141 18.64 -38.66 15.45
N SER A 142 19.22 -39.70 14.84
CA SER A 142 20.21 -40.64 15.35
C SER A 142 20.85 -41.49 14.23
N VAL A 143 22.06 -41.98 14.52
CA VAL A 143 22.72 -43.20 14.01
C VAL A 143 23.15 -43.26 12.53
N VAL A 144 24.44 -43.01 12.32
CA VAL A 144 25.23 -43.63 11.26
C VAL A 144 25.60 -45.06 11.72
N ALA A 145 25.07 -46.06 11.01
CA ALA A 145 25.55 -47.43 11.08
C ALA A 145 25.47 -48.01 9.66
N ALA A 146 26.49 -47.75 8.85
CA ALA A 146 26.69 -48.45 7.59
C ALA A 146 27.73 -49.55 7.81
N SER A 147 27.24 -50.75 8.15
CA SER A 147 27.93 -51.98 7.78
C SER A 147 27.87 -52.13 6.26
N PRO A 148 28.96 -52.60 5.65
CA PRO A 148 28.79 -53.76 4.79
C PRO A 148 29.77 -54.87 5.19
N ALA A 149 29.21 -56.06 5.41
CA ALA A 149 29.96 -57.31 5.49
C ALA A 149 30.10 -57.93 4.09
N SER A 150 31.18 -58.71 3.95
CA SER A 150 31.50 -59.70 2.89
C SER A 150 32.14 -59.11 1.61
N SER A 151 33.30 -59.55 1.11
CA SER A 151 34.02 -60.84 1.24
C SER A 151 35.51 -60.72 0.86
N SER A 152 36.35 -61.58 1.47
CA SER A 152 37.42 -62.42 0.86
C SER A 152 38.63 -61.74 0.18
N THR A 153 39.91 -62.13 0.28
CA THR A 153 40.76 -63.05 1.09
C THR A 153 42.23 -62.64 0.78
N ALA A 154 43.15 -62.85 1.72
CA ALA A 154 44.62 -62.70 1.57
C ALA A 154 45.20 -63.50 0.38
N THR A 155 46.30 -63.14 -0.30
CA THR A 155 47.73 -63.19 0.13
C THR A 155 48.58 -62.61 -1.04
N PRO A 156 49.79 -62.05 -0.84
CA PRO A 156 51.00 -62.88 -0.98
C PRO A 156 52.15 -62.48 -0.05
N THR A 157 52.74 -63.46 0.64
CA THR A 157 54.14 -63.40 1.07
C THR A 157 54.81 -64.68 0.61
N ARG A 158 55.74 -64.49 -0.33
CA ARG A 158 56.87 -65.30 -0.79
C ARG A 158 57.03 -66.73 -0.27
#